data_AF-S8F8B0-F1
#
_entry.id   AF-S8F8B0-F1
#
_cell.length_a   1.000
_cell.length_b   1.000
_cell.length_c   1.000
_cell.angle_alpha   90.00
_cell.angle_beta   90.00
_cell.angle_gamma   90.00
#
_symmetry.space_group_name_H-M   'P 1'
#
loop_
_entity.id
_entity.type
_entity.pdbx_description
1 polymer ?
#
loop_
_entity_poly.entity_id
_entity_poly.type
_entity_poly.pdbx_seq_one_letter_code
_entity_poly.pdbx_strand_id
1 'polypeptide(L)' 'FGRVVQCRTGHGFTGEYYRSHVPTEPDDCPCGAPLQTRRHILQDCPRYEPTRHILRAASAQIDLPTILGTEEGITALAE' A
#
# COMPACT_ATOMS: atom_id res chain seq x y z
N PHE A 1 -7.09 12.28 0.52
CA PHE A 1 -7.10 11.92 -0.91
C PHE A 1 -5.73 11.87 -1.59
N GLY A 2 -4.79 12.82 -1.41
CA GLY A 2 -3.49 12.79 -2.13
C GLY A 2 -2.72 11.46 -2.02
N ARG A 3 -2.63 10.89 -0.81
CA ARG A 3 -1.98 9.58 -0.57
C ARG A 3 -2.70 8.41 -1.24
N VAL A 4 -4.03 8.47 -1.34
CA VAL A 4 -4.83 7.45 -2.03
C VAL A 4 -4.51 7.46 -3.52
N VAL A 5 -4.50 8.65 -4.14
CA VAL A 5 -4.13 8.81 -5.55
C VAL A 5 -2.71 8.30 -5.80
N GLN A 6 -1.75 8.72 -4.97
CA GLN A 6 -0.36 8.26 -5.05
C GLN A 6 -0.23 6.74 -4.95
N CYS A 7 -0.94 6.09 -4.00
CA CYS A 7 -0.93 4.65 -3.85
C CYS A 7 -1.49 3.95 -5.11
N ARG A 8 -2.63 4.43 -5.63
CA ARG A 8 -3.27 3.87 -6.83
C ARG A 8 -2.38 3.99 -8.06
N THR A 9 -1.74 5.14 -8.26
CA THR A 9 -0.90 5.39 -9.43
C THR A 9 0.53 4.84 -9.29
N GLY A 10 0.92 4.36 -8.09
CA GLY A 10 2.29 3.89 -7.84
C GLY A 10 3.30 5.02 -7.62
N HIS A 11 2.82 6.25 -7.42
CA HIS A 11 3.64 7.44 -7.12
C HIS A 11 3.66 7.76 -5.61
N GLY A 12 3.50 6.74 -4.77
CA GLY A 12 3.57 6.88 -3.32
C GLY A 12 4.99 6.80 -2.80
N PHE A 13 5.20 7.31 -1.59
CA PHE A 13 6.41 7.17 -0.80
C PHE A 13 6.64 5.71 -0.38
N THR A 14 7.04 4.90 -1.35
CA THR A 14 7.20 3.45 -1.26
C THR A 14 8.54 3.06 -1.86
N GLY A 15 9.10 1.95 -1.41
CA GLY A 15 10.35 1.42 -1.96
C GLY A 15 10.30 1.16 -3.46
N GLU A 16 9.17 0.71 -4.00
CA GLU A 16 8.99 0.55 -5.46
C GLU A 16 9.24 1.86 -6.22
N TYR A 17 8.69 2.96 -5.70
CA TYR A 17 8.85 4.30 -6.28
C TYR A 17 10.29 4.80 -6.10
N TYR A 18 10.85 4.68 -4.90
CA TYR A 18 12.21 5.16 -4.61
C TYR A 18 13.26 4.43 -5.44
N ARG A 19 13.19 3.10 -5.53
CA ARG A 19 14.08 2.30 -6.39
C ARG A 19 14.13 2.81 -7.83
N SER A 20 13.00 3.29 -8.35
CA SER A 20 12.88 3.69 -9.73
C SER A 20 13.15 5.18 -9.96
N HIS A 21 12.84 6.05 -8.99
CA HIS A 21 12.74 7.49 -9.20
C HIS A 21 13.54 8.32 -8.19
N VAL A 22 13.89 7.76 -7.03
CA VAL A 22 14.71 8.41 -6.01
C VAL A 22 15.69 7.40 -5.38
N PRO A 23 16.70 6.88 -6.13
CA PRO A 23 17.53 5.75 -5.68
C PRO A 23 18.43 6.04 -4.48
N THR A 24 18.46 7.29 -4.02
CA THR A 24 19.16 7.72 -2.80
C THR A 24 18.35 7.42 -1.53
N GLU A 25 17.04 7.20 -1.64
CA GLU A 25 16.17 6.84 -0.52
C GLU A 25 16.16 5.32 -0.30
N PRO A 26 16.03 4.85 0.96
CA PRO A 26 15.93 3.43 1.25
C PRO A 26 14.66 2.83 0.66
N ASP A 27 14.79 1.67 0.01
CA ASP A 27 13.68 0.96 -0.62
C ASP A 27 13.20 -0.26 0.19
N ASP A 28 13.91 -0.61 1.26
CA ASP A 28 13.50 -1.62 2.21
C ASP A 28 12.37 -1.11 3.12
N CYS A 29 11.58 -2.06 3.65
CA CYS A 29 10.57 -1.70 4.64
C CYS A 29 11.19 -1.78 6.05
N PRO A 30 10.89 -0.82 6.95
CA PRO A 30 11.32 -0.89 8.35
C PRO A 30 10.81 -2.12 9.13
N CYS A 31 9.92 -2.94 8.56
CA CYS A 31 9.55 -4.24 9.12
C CYS A 31 10.56 -5.37 8.79
N GLY A 32 11.61 -5.08 8.03
CA GLY A 32 12.64 -6.05 7.59
C GLY A 32 12.41 -6.64 6.19
N ALA A 33 11.32 -6.29 5.51
CA ALA A 33 11.12 -6.74 4.13
C ALA A 33 12.10 -6.03 3.17
N PRO A 34 12.74 -6.74 2.23
CA PRO A 34 13.79 -6.19 1.38
C PRO A 34 13.30 -5.19 0.33
N LEU A 35 11.98 -5.11 0.12
CA LEU A 35 11.37 -4.12 -0.76
C LEU A 35 9.99 -3.73 -0.23
N GLN A 36 9.79 -2.44 -0.02
CA GLN A 36 8.50 -1.89 0.36
C GLN A 36 7.61 -1.69 -0.87
N THR A 37 6.90 -2.76 -1.26
CA THR A 37 5.89 -2.73 -2.34
C THR A 37 4.51 -2.30 -1.85
N ARG A 38 3.65 -1.83 -2.75
CA ARG A 38 2.23 -1.59 -2.41
C ARG A 38 1.52 -2.84 -1.92
N ARG A 39 1.78 -3.98 -2.57
CA ARG A 39 1.26 -5.29 -2.15
C ARG A 39 1.69 -5.60 -0.72
N HIS A 40 2.98 -5.47 -0.43
CA HIS A 40 3.53 -5.69 0.91
C HIS A 40 2.87 -4.76 1.93
N ILE A 41 2.81 -3.45 1.67
CA ILE A 41 2.21 -2.47 2.59
C ILE A 41 0.76 -2.84 2.93
N LEU A 42 -0.06 -3.16 1.91
CA LEU A 42 -1.50 -3.37 2.08
C LEU A 42 -1.82 -4.77 2.62
N GLN A 43 -1.10 -5.81 2.19
CA GLN A 43 -1.46 -7.20 2.47
C GLN A 43 -0.62 -7.87 3.55
N ASP A 44 0.67 -7.53 3.67
CA ASP A 44 1.64 -8.37 4.39
C ASP A 44 2.28 -7.66 5.59
N CYS A 45 2.52 -6.35 5.48
CA CYS A 45 3.39 -5.62 6.39
C CYS A 45 2.82 -5.60 7.82
N PRO A 46 3.51 -6.21 8.81
CA PRO A 46 2.98 -6.35 10.17
C PRO A 46 2.73 -5.02 10.86
N ARG A 47 3.43 -3.96 10.43
CA ARG A 47 3.23 -2.59 10.92
C ARG A 47 1.81 -2.07 10.69
N TYR A 48 1.10 -2.59 9.69
CA TYR A 48 -0.25 -2.18 9.33
C TYR A 48 -1.31 -3.25 9.65
N GLU A 49 -0.94 -4.36 10.31
CA GLU A 49 -1.93 -5.37 10.74
C GLU A 49 -3.06 -4.78 11.61
N PRO A 50 -2.81 -3.88 12.58
CA PRO A 50 -3.87 -3.38 13.46
C PRO A 50 -5.04 -2.70 12.72
N THR A 51 -4.75 -2.03 11.60
CA THR A 51 -5.75 -1.31 10.79
C THR A 51 -6.21 -2.09 9.55
N ARG A 52 -5.63 -3.27 9.29
CA ARG A 52 -5.91 -4.06 8.09
C ARG A 52 -7.36 -4.55 8.00
N HIS A 53 -8.07 -4.60 9.12
CA HIS A 53 -9.49 -4.95 9.16
C HIS A 53 -10.37 -4.01 8.32
N ILE A 54 -9.98 -2.73 8.15
CA ILE A 54 -10.67 -1.76 7.30
C ILE A 54 -10.64 -2.21 5.83
N LEU A 55 -9.46 -2.61 5.34
CA LEU A 55 -9.31 -3.14 3.98
C LEU A 55 -10.03 -4.49 3.82
N ARG A 56 -9.99 -5.34 4.86
CA ARG A 56 -10.69 -6.64 4.85
C ARG A 56 -12.21 -6.51 4.76
N ALA A 57 -12.79 -5.41 5.25
CA ALA A 57 -14.21 -5.12 5.09
C ALA A 57 -14.60 -4.87 3.62
N ALA A 58 -13.71 -4.28 2.81
CA ALA A 58 -13.91 -4.08 1.38
C ALA A 58 -13.50 -5.32 0.54
N SER A 59 -12.45 -6.04 0.95
CA SER A 59 -11.98 -7.27 0.30
C SER A 59 -11.31 -8.18 1.32
N ALA A 60 -11.91 -9.33 1.63
CA ALA A 60 -11.41 -10.25 2.66
C ALA A 60 -9.95 -10.69 2.45
N GLN A 61 -9.53 -10.84 1.20
CA GLN A 61 -8.15 -11.19 0.81
C GLN A 61 -7.30 -9.98 0.43
N ILE A 62 -7.84 -8.76 0.55
CA ILE A 62 -7.18 -7.50 0.20
C ILE A 62 -6.68 -7.54 -1.25
N ASP A 63 -7.54 -8.02 -2.14
CA ASP A 63 -7.24 -8.08 -3.57
C ASP A 63 -6.93 -6.67 -4.10
N LEU A 64 -5.73 -6.45 -4.63
CA LEU A 64 -5.26 -5.12 -5.04
C LEU A 64 -6.15 -4.47 -6.10
N PRO A 65 -6.55 -5.17 -7.18
CA PRO A 65 -7.54 -4.64 -8.12
C PRO A 65 -8.83 -4.15 -7.44
N THR A 66 -9.34 -4.90 -6.47
CA THR A 66 -10.52 -4.50 -5.69
C THR A 66 -10.23 -3.25 -4.86
N ILE A 67 -9.18 -3.27 -4.03
CA ILE A 67 -8.83 -2.16 -3.12
C ILE A 67 -8.49 -0.87 -3.88
N LEU A 68 -7.80 -0.97 -5.02
CA LEU A 68 -7.33 0.19 -5.78
C LEU A 68 -8.29 0.62 -6.90
N GLY A 69 -9.25 -0.22 -7.26
CA GLY A 69 -10.11 -0.04 -8.44
C GLY A 69 -11.59 0.22 -8.15
N THR A 70 -12.11 -0.20 -7.00
CA THR A 70 -13.53 -0.06 -6.65
C THR A 70 -13.78 1.12 -5.70
N GLU A 71 -15.00 1.65 -5.69
CA GLU A 71 -15.37 2.76 -4.80
C GLU A 71 -15.25 2.36 -3.32
N GLU A 72 -15.72 1.14 -2.98
CA GLU A 72 -15.63 0.59 -1.63
C GLU A 72 -14.17 0.40 -1.20
N GLY A 73 -13.33 -0.16 -2.09
CA GLY A 73 -11.91 -0.34 -1.84
C GLY A 73 -11.16 0.98 -1.66
N ILE A 74 -11.45 1.98 -2.50
CA ILE A 74 -10.83 3.31 -2.45
C ILE A 74 -11.24 4.05 -1.18
N THR A 75 -12.51 3.89 -0.77
CA THR A 75 -13.02 4.46 0.49
C THR A 75 -12.30 3.82 1.68
N ALA A 76 -12.19 2.49 1.70
CA ALA A 76 -11.45 1.78 2.75
C ALA A 76 -9.96 2.17 2.80
N LEU A 77 -9.34 2.46 1.66
CA LEU A 77 -7.95 2.91 1.56
C LEU A 77 -7.75 4.36 2.04
N ALA A 78 -8.82 5.15 2.14
CA ALA A 78 -8.76 6.56 2.53
C ALA A 78 -8.77 6.79 4.05
N GLU A 79 -9.15 5.77 4.83
CA GLU A 79 -9.15 5.74 6.30
C GLU A 79 -7.74 5.48 6.88
#